data_AF-A0A3P7BN39-F1
#
_entry.id   AF-A0A3P7BN39-F1
#
_cell.length_a   1.000
_cell.length_b   1.000
_cell.length_c   1.000
_cell.angle_alpha   90.00
_cell.angle_beta   90.00
_cell.angle_gamma   90.00
#
_symmetry.space_group_name_H-M   'P 1'
#
loop_
_entity.id
_entity.type
_entity.pdbx_description
1 polymer ?
#
loop_
_entity_poly.entity_id
_entity_poly.type
_entity_poly.pdbx_seq_one_letter_code
_entity_poly.pdbx_strand_id
1 'polypeptide(L)'
;MVISFAISSNFDIYFISNCYFFCFKAYSSLGGLRYHNRLFADEDVKELAAKYAITVPQFLLSWGMSQSICVLPCSTSRQRTIENFSATHVRIDNEDVQRLLNNGKRYKVNWDPMIID
;
A
#
# COMPACT_ATOMS: atom_id res chain seq x y z
N MET A 1 6.89 2.59 -5.27
CA MET A 1 6.12 3.04 -4.10
C MET A 1 5.87 1.84 -3.22
N VAL A 2 6.92 1.37 -2.55
CA VAL A 2 6.75 0.37 -1.49
C VAL A 2 6.32 1.14 -0.25
N ILE A 3 5.09 0.92 0.21
CA ILE A 3 4.69 1.26 1.57
C ILE A 3 5.45 0.27 2.45
N SER A 4 6.70 0.61 2.77
CA SER A 4 7.58 -0.28 3.51
C SER A 4 7.10 -0.29 4.95
N PHE A 5 6.48 -1.40 5.34
CA PHE A 5 6.25 -1.76 6.73
C PHE A 5 7.61 -1.96 7.38
N ALA A 6 7.73 -1.47 8.62
CA ALA A 6 8.97 -1.48 9.37
C ALA A 6 9.58 -2.89 9.42
N ILE A 7 10.82 -3.05 8.93
CA ILE A 7 12.03 -3.57 9.60
C ILE A 7 13.21 -3.27 8.65
N SER A 8 14.34 -2.85 9.22
CA SER A 8 15.53 -2.37 8.51
C SER A 8 16.38 -3.49 7.89
N SER A 9 17.00 -3.14 6.76
CA SER A 9 18.30 -3.60 6.22
C SER A 9 18.48 -5.08 5.84
N ASN A 10 18.67 -5.28 4.52
CA ASN A 10 19.40 -6.37 3.86
C ASN A 10 18.83 -7.81 3.89
N PHE A 11 17.51 -7.99 3.78
CA PHE A 11 16.95 -9.29 3.44
C PHE A 11 15.80 -9.12 2.44
N ASP A 12 15.92 -9.77 1.28
CA ASP A 12 14.83 -9.91 0.30
C ASP A 12 13.69 -10.75 0.92
N ILE A 13 12.81 -10.07 1.65
CA ILE A 13 11.62 -10.65 2.30
C ILE A 13 10.64 -11.32 1.33
N TYR A 14 10.74 -11.01 0.04
CA TYR A 14 9.99 -11.71 -1.02
C TYR A 14 10.38 -13.18 -1.16
N PHE A 15 11.57 -13.59 -0.69
CA PHE A 15 12.08 -14.97 -0.78
C PHE A 15 11.60 -15.87 0.36
N ILE A 16 11.29 -15.32 1.55
CA ILE A 16 10.86 -16.08 2.74
C ILE A 16 9.35 -16.40 2.72
N SER A 17 8.62 -15.90 1.73
CA SER A 17 7.17 -16.10 1.61
C SER A 17 6.74 -17.52 1.19
N ASN A 18 7.64 -18.36 0.67
CA ASN A 18 7.23 -19.65 0.09
C ASN A 18 7.29 -20.84 1.06
N CYS A 19 7.73 -20.64 2.31
CA CYS A 19 7.95 -21.74 3.26
C CYS A 19 7.15 -21.67 4.57
N TYR A 20 6.48 -20.57 4.89
CA TYR A 20 5.71 -20.46 6.15
C TYR A 20 4.41 -19.66 5.96
N PHE A 21 3.34 -20.16 6.59
CA PHE A 21 1.94 -19.68 6.53
C PHE A 21 1.75 -18.29 7.19
N PHE A 22 2.50 -17.27 6.76
CA PHE A 22 2.42 -15.91 7.30
C PHE A 22 1.67 -14.97 6.34
N CYS A 23 0.59 -14.38 6.83
CA CYS A 23 -0.14 -13.33 6.14
C CYS A 23 0.43 -11.96 6.54
N PHE A 24 1.03 -11.24 5.59
CA PHE A 24 1.52 -9.89 5.83
C PHE A 24 0.34 -8.93 6.00
N LYS A 25 0.20 -8.34 7.19
CA LYS A 25 -0.80 -7.32 7.50
C LYS A 25 -0.18 -5.92 7.40
N ALA A 26 -0.76 -5.09 6.56
CA ALA A 26 -0.34 -3.72 6.31
C ALA A 26 -1.04 -2.73 7.27
N TYR A 27 -0.36 -2.32 8.34
CA TYR A 27 -0.83 -1.24 9.22
C TYR A 27 -0.50 0.14 8.61
N SER A 28 -1.43 1.09 8.63
CA SER A 28 -1.27 2.41 7.96
C SER A 28 -1.19 2.33 6.43
N SER A 29 -2.01 1.47 5.81
CA SER A 29 -2.05 1.21 4.35
C SER A 29 -2.23 2.45 3.45
N LEU A 30 -2.63 3.60 4.00
CA LEU A 30 -2.80 4.87 3.28
C LEU A 30 -1.79 5.95 3.71
N GLY A 31 -0.64 5.55 4.27
CA GLY A 31 0.46 6.47 4.65
C GLY A 31 0.32 7.13 6.04
N GLY A 32 -0.70 6.78 6.83
CA GLY A 32 -0.90 7.36 8.15
C GLY A 32 -1.11 8.88 8.14
N LEU A 33 -1.24 9.50 9.33
CA LEU A 33 -1.62 10.92 9.43
C LEU A 33 -0.65 11.89 8.72
N ARG A 34 0.65 11.59 8.75
CA ARG A 34 1.68 12.51 8.23
C ARG A 34 1.94 12.37 6.74
N TYR A 35 1.68 11.21 6.15
CA TYR A 35 2.11 10.92 4.78
C TYR A 35 0.95 10.72 3.79
N HIS A 36 -0.29 10.55 4.27
CA HIS A 36 -1.45 10.33 3.39
C HIS A 36 -1.62 11.40 2.31
N ASN A 37 -1.43 12.69 2.64
CA ASN A 37 -1.54 13.77 1.68
C ASN A 37 -0.51 13.68 0.54
N ARG A 38 0.74 13.33 0.87
CA ARG A 38 1.80 13.18 -0.13
C ARG A 38 1.60 11.93 -0.98
N LEU A 39 1.09 10.86 -0.39
CA LEU A 39 0.73 9.63 -1.08
C LEU A 39 -0.41 9.86 -2.07
N PHE A 40 -1.45 10.60 -1.67
CA PHE A 40 -2.61 10.89 -2.51
C PHE A 40 -2.30 11.94 -3.57
N ALA A 41 -1.29 12.78 -3.33
CA ALA A 41 -0.81 13.77 -4.27
C ALA A 41 0.16 13.20 -5.32
N ASP A 42 0.63 11.94 -5.19
CA ASP A 42 1.60 11.37 -6.13
C ASP A 42 0.97 11.20 -7.53
N GLU A 43 1.60 11.81 -8.53
CA GLU A 43 1.07 11.87 -9.90
C GLU A 43 0.97 10.49 -10.56
N ASP A 44 1.89 9.56 -10.28
CA ASP A 44 1.79 8.19 -10.82
C ASP A 44 0.56 7.47 -10.25
N VAL A 45 0.27 7.71 -8.97
CA VAL A 45 -0.88 7.11 -8.28
C VAL A 45 -2.18 7.70 -8.79
N LYS A 46 -2.23 9.02 -9.00
CA LYS A 46 -3.41 9.68 -9.57
C LYS A 46 -3.69 9.23 -11.00
N GLU A 47 -2.66 9.16 -11.83
CA GLU A 47 -2.78 8.73 -13.22
C GLU A 47 -3.33 7.30 -13.29
N LEU A 48 -2.80 6.40 -12.47
CA LEU A 48 -3.28 5.02 -12.42
C LEU A 48 -4.68 4.95 -11.83
N ALA A 49 -5.00 5.65 -10.74
CA ALA A 49 -6.36 5.70 -10.20
C ALA A 49 -7.38 6.17 -11.25
N ALA A 50 -7.01 7.18 -12.06
CA ALA A 50 -7.82 7.67 -13.16
C ALA A 50 -7.99 6.63 -14.28
N LYS A 51 -6.93 5.88 -14.63
CA LYS A 51 -6.99 4.77 -15.61
C LYS A 51 -8.05 3.73 -15.22
N TYR A 52 -8.18 3.43 -13.92
CA TYR A 52 -9.17 2.48 -13.41
C TYR A 52 -10.53 3.11 -13.06
N ALA A 53 -10.71 4.42 -13.27
CA ALA A 53 -11.91 5.18 -12.92
C ALA A 53 -12.34 5.03 -11.43
N ILE A 54 -11.36 4.96 -10.53
CA ILE A 54 -11.56 4.81 -9.08
C ILE A 54 -10.84 5.90 -8.31
N THR A 55 -11.11 6.02 -7.00
CA THR A 55 -10.44 7.01 -6.17
C THR A 55 -9.02 6.56 -5.81
N VAL A 56 -8.14 7.52 -5.52
CA VAL A 56 -6.76 7.22 -5.12
C VAL A 56 -6.67 6.27 -3.92
N PRO A 57 -7.45 6.44 -2.83
CA PRO A 57 -7.47 5.48 -1.73
C PRO A 57 -7.87 4.07 -2.16
N GLN A 58 -8.87 3.93 -3.04
CA GLN A 58 -9.30 2.63 -3.56
C GLN A 58 -8.18 1.97 -4.34
N PHE A 59 -7.58 2.70 -5.29
CA PHE A 59 -6.48 2.21 -6.08
C PHE A 59 -5.31 1.72 -5.21
N LEU A 60 -4.94 2.47 -4.18
CA LEU A 60 -3.86 2.09 -3.26
C LEU A 60 -4.15 0.81 -2.48
N LEU A 61 -5.39 0.62 -2.04
CA LEU A 61 -5.81 -0.60 -1.35
C LEU A 61 -5.79 -1.81 -2.29
N SER A 62 -6.36 -1.66 -3.48
CA SER A 62 -6.36 -2.70 -4.52
C SER A 62 -4.93 -3.05 -4.96
N TRP A 63 -4.04 -2.06 -5.04
CA TRP A 63 -2.63 -2.27 -5.39
C TRP A 63 -1.90 -3.05 -4.29
N GLY A 64 -2.15 -2.74 -3.02
CA GLY A 64 -1.64 -3.55 -1.91
C GLY A 64 -2.13 -5.00 -1.97
N MET A 65 -3.43 -5.20 -2.18
CA MET A 65 -4.03 -6.55 -2.27
C MET A 65 -3.50 -7.36 -3.46
N SER A 66 -3.21 -6.73 -4.59
CA SER A 66 -2.64 -7.39 -5.78
C SER A 66 -1.29 -8.07 -5.52
N GLN A 67 -0.57 -7.63 -4.49
CA GLN A 67 0.72 -8.18 -4.06
C GLN A 67 0.58 -9.23 -2.95
N SER A 68 -0.62 -9.77 -2.75
CA SER A 68 -0.94 -10.69 -1.65
C SER A 68 -0.71 -10.11 -0.25
N ILE A 69 -0.80 -8.78 -0.11
CA ILE A 69 -0.73 -8.08 1.18
C ILE A 69 -2.14 -7.91 1.73
N CYS A 70 -2.36 -8.28 2.99
CA CYS A 70 -3.61 -8.02 3.69
C CYS A 70 -3.64 -6.55 4.14
N VAL A 71 -4.43 -5.72 3.45
CA VAL A 71 -4.59 -4.30 3.74
C VAL A 71 -5.68 -4.08 4.80
N LEU A 72 -5.39 -3.23 5.80
CA LEU A 72 -6.33 -2.86 6.86
C LEU A 72 -6.54 -1.35 6.88
N PRO A 73 -7.46 -0.81 6.05
CA PRO A 73 -7.77 0.60 6.05
C PRO A 73 -8.52 0.99 7.34
N CYS A 74 -7.96 1.91 8.12
CA CYS A 74 -8.66 2.49 9.27
C CYS A 74 -9.48 3.71 8.82
N SER A 75 -10.78 3.72 9.12
CA SER A 75 -11.68 4.86 8.90
C SER A 75 -12.75 4.89 9.99
N THR A 76 -13.05 6.09 10.48
CA THR A 76 -14.18 6.37 11.38
C THR A 76 -15.44 6.83 10.64
N SER A 77 -15.32 7.18 9.35
CA SER A 77 -16.43 7.61 8.51
C SER A 77 -17.05 6.43 7.76
N ARG A 78 -18.36 6.25 7.89
CA ARG A 78 -19.13 5.20 7.20
C ARG A 78 -18.96 5.25 5.69
N GLN A 79 -19.02 6.45 5.10
CA GLN A 79 -18.90 6.61 3.66
C GLN A 79 -17.54 6.12 3.15
N ARG A 80 -16.46 6.51 3.85
CA ARG A 80 -15.10 6.08 3.53
C ARG A 80 -14.91 4.58 3.74
N THR A 81 -15.58 3.98 4.72
CA THR A 81 -15.53 2.52 4.92
C THR A 81 -16.18 1.77 3.76
N ILE A 82 -17.33 2.23 3.26
CA ILE A 82 -17.99 1.65 2.08
C ILE A 82 -17.10 1.80 0.85
N GLU A 83 -16.53 2.99 0.66
CA GLU A 83 -15.62 3.28 -0.45
C GLU A 83 -14.34 2.44 -0.40
N ASN A 84 -13.74 2.26 0.78
CA ASN A 84 -12.56 1.39 0.95
C ASN A 84 -12.91 -0.08 0.69
N PHE A 85 -14.13 -0.51 1.05
CA PHE A 85 -14.56 -1.88 0.83
C PHE A 85 -14.71 -2.21 -0.65
N SER A 86 -15.20 -1.28 -1.47
CA SER A 86 -15.33 -1.52 -2.92
C SER A 86 -13.98 -1.70 -3.64
N ALA A 87 -12.86 -1.32 -3.01
CA ALA A 87 -11.51 -1.61 -3.53
C ALA A 87 -11.24 -3.12 -3.64
N THR A 88 -11.95 -3.97 -2.89
CA THR A 88 -11.83 -5.44 -2.97
C THR A 88 -12.32 -6.03 -4.30
N HIS A 89 -13.11 -5.27 -5.07
CA HIS A 89 -13.65 -5.70 -6.35
C HIS A 89 -12.80 -5.25 -7.54
N VAL A 90 -11.78 -4.42 -7.30
CA VAL A 90 -10.90 -3.89 -8.34
C VAL A 90 -9.74 -4.86 -8.54
N ARG A 91 -9.49 -5.22 -9.80
CA ARG A 91 -8.30 -5.95 -10.23
C ARG A 91 -7.37 -4.99 -10.95
N ILE A 92 -6.11 -4.97 -10.53
CA ILE A 92 -5.05 -4.18 -11.14
C ILE A 92 -4.15 -5.10 -11.94
N ASP A 93 -3.80 -4.68 -13.14
CA ASP A 93 -2.92 -5.43 -14.03
C ASP A 93 -1.49 -5.47 -13.49
N ASN A 94 -0.82 -6.60 -13.71
CA ASN A 94 0.55 -6.80 -13.24
C ASN A 94 1.51 -5.71 -13.75
N GLU A 95 1.30 -5.19 -14.95
CA GLU A 95 2.09 -4.10 -15.53
C GLU A 95 2.04 -2.83 -14.69
N ASP A 96 0.86 -2.44 -14.22
CA ASP A 96 0.68 -1.26 -13.38
C ASP A 96 1.22 -1.49 -11.95
N VAL A 97 1.10 -2.73 -11.46
CA VAL A 97 1.73 -3.13 -10.20
C VAL A 97 3.25 -2.94 -10.29
N GLN A 98 3.87 -3.44 -11.37
CA GLN A 98 5.30 -3.32 -11.61
C GLN A 98 5.73 -1.86 -11.86
N ARG A 99 4.91 -1.06 -12.55
CA ARG A 99 5.17 0.38 -12.75
C ARG A 99 5.39 1.09 -11.42
N LEU A 100 4.51 0.87 -10.45
CA LEU A 100 4.67 1.47 -9.13
C LEU A 100 5.78 0.81 -8.32
N LEU A 101 6.02 -0.49 -8.41
CA LEU A 101 7.15 -1.12 -7.71
C LEU A 101 8.50 -0.54 -8.17
N ASN A 102 8.64 -0.32 -9.46
CA ASN A 102 9.91 0.07 -10.10
C ASN A 102 10.12 1.59 -10.19
N ASN A 103 9.18 2.41 -9.72
CA ASN A 103 9.30 3.87 -9.80
C ASN A 103 10.34 4.50 -8.85
N GLY A 104 11.13 3.68 -8.12
CA GLY A 104 12.19 4.14 -7.21
C GLY A 104 11.71 4.85 -5.94
N LYS A 105 10.41 5.15 -5.82
CA LYS A 105 9.85 5.84 -4.64
C LYS A 105 9.66 4.83 -3.50
N ARG A 106 10.38 5.02 -2.39
CA ARG A 106 10.19 4.25 -1.15
C ARG A 106 9.97 5.23 0.00
N TYR A 107 8.86 5.07 0.70
CA TYR A 107 8.48 5.97 1.78
C TYR A 107 8.22 5.16 3.04
N LYS A 108 9.05 5.37 4.07
CA LYS A 108 8.88 4.78 5.40
C LYS A 108 7.99 5.70 6.22
N VAL A 109 6.80 5.24 6.60
CA VAL A 109 5.76 6.05 7.25
C VAL A 109 5.64 5.82 8.75
N ASN A 110 6.22 4.74 9.25
CA ASN A 110 6.16 4.36 10.67
C ASN A 110 7.54 4.47 11.33
N TRP A 111 7.51 4.51 12.66
CA TRP A 111 8.67 4.53 13.54
C TRP A 111 9.64 3.39 13.23
N ASP A 112 10.94 3.66 13.35
CA ASP A 112 11.99 2.69 13.07
C ASP A 112 12.30 1.88 14.34
N PRO A 113 11.99 0.58 14.38
CA PRO A 113 12.21 -0.24 15.58
C PRO A 113 13.67 -0.46 15.93
N MET A 114 14.59 -0.06 15.06
CA MET A 114 16.03 -0.12 15.31
C MET A 114 16.56 1.11 16.05
N ILE A 115 15.77 2.19 16.17
CA ILE A 115 16.14 3.40 16.90
C ILE A 115 15.54 3.28 18.30
N ILE A 116 16.36 2.95 19.30
CA ILE A 116 15.97 2.96 20.71
C ILE A 116 16.38 4.33 21.26
N ASP A 117 15.40 5.16 21.63
CA ASP A 117 15.61 6.40 22.38
C ASP A 117 15.99 6.11 23.84
#